data_AF-A0A2V6NEB2-F1
#
_entry.id   AF-A0A2V6NEB2-F1
#
_cell.length_a   1.000
_cell.length_b   1.000
_cell.length_c   1.000
_cell.angle_alpha   90.00
_cell.angle_beta   90.00
_cell.angle_gamma   90.00
#
_symmetry.space_group_name_H-M   'P 1'
#
loop_
_entity.id
_entity.type
_entity.pdbx_description
1 polymer ?
#
loop_
_entity_poly.entity_id
_entity_poly.type
_entity_poly.pdbx_seq_one_letter_code
_entity_poly.pdbx_strand_id
1 'polypeptide(L)'
;MGSSEVEARLSGEGDDNSEAEQVTSRARLRIAELLERPFDIRSLALTGLFILALFYTIYFLRSVLLPVVLALLLSYLLRPIVRGLARIKIPTLLGAALILITLLAAITLGISALATPAAGWLAKAPEGLRELEYKLLPMKRSMAEVAKASGEIEKIATPDSGSKMAVEVKRHPITETLYVRTPEFVTSSVLLLILLYFLLAYDGVFIGKLIKLLPTLSDKKRAVSIAQEIESQVSRYLFTVTIINCCLGLAVGTTVGLLGLPNPVMWGAMVAILNFVPYLGALTGIICMTIGAVLSFDSLGYALIFPAVYLGFGTLEGNFITPWVMGRSLTLNPVLILFSLVFWGWMWGIAGV
;
A
#
# COMPACT_ATOMS: atom_id res chain seq x y z
N MET A 1 -42.64 51.60 -35.38
CA MET A 1 -42.24 51.09 -34.05
C MET A 1 -40.93 50.29 -34.04
N GLY A 2 -40.24 50.08 -35.18
CA GLY A 2 -39.03 49.23 -35.21
C GLY A 2 -37.66 49.95 -35.18
N SER A 3 -37.59 51.28 -35.17
CA SER A 3 -36.30 52.00 -35.23
C SER A 3 -35.70 52.32 -33.85
N SER A 4 -36.51 52.67 -32.83
CA SER A 4 -35.98 53.03 -31.51
C SER A 4 -35.56 51.83 -30.65
N GLU A 5 -36.11 50.63 -30.90
CA GLU A 5 -35.66 49.39 -30.23
C GLU A 5 -34.31 48.88 -30.77
N VAL A 6 -33.98 49.19 -32.03
CA VAL A 6 -32.70 48.79 -32.63
C VAL A 6 -31.57 49.71 -32.16
N GLU A 7 -31.81 51.03 -32.07
CA GLU A 7 -30.83 51.97 -31.50
C GLU A 7 -30.55 51.73 -30.01
N ALA A 8 -31.59 51.38 -29.22
CA ALA A 8 -31.41 51.06 -27.80
C ALA A 8 -30.61 49.76 -27.57
N ARG A 9 -30.77 48.76 -28.45
CA ARG A 9 -29.97 47.51 -28.39
C ARG A 9 -28.53 47.74 -28.84
N LEU A 10 -28.29 48.50 -29.91
CA LEU A 10 -26.95 48.83 -30.38
C LEU A 10 -26.16 49.72 -29.38
N SER A 11 -26.85 50.60 -28.65
CA SER A 11 -26.23 51.42 -27.60
C SER A 11 -25.89 50.63 -26.33
N GLY A 12 -26.66 49.60 -25.97
CA GLY A 12 -26.36 48.73 -24.83
C GLY A 12 -25.24 47.72 -25.13
N GLU A 13 -25.15 47.26 -26.39
CA GLU A 13 -24.13 46.30 -26.83
C GLU A 13 -22.74 46.94 -26.96
N GLY A 14 -22.66 48.25 -27.22
CA GLY A 14 -21.40 49.00 -27.23
C GLY A 14 -20.80 49.23 -25.83
N ASP A 15 -21.64 49.34 -24.80
CA ASP A 15 -21.20 49.57 -23.41
C ASP A 15 -20.79 48.25 -22.74
N ASP A 16 -21.53 47.16 -23.00
CA ASP A 16 -21.18 45.80 -22.53
C ASP A 16 -19.87 45.28 -23.15
N ASN A 17 -19.63 45.60 -24.43
CA ASN A 17 -18.38 45.24 -25.11
C ASN A 17 -17.18 46.07 -24.59
N SER A 18 -17.40 47.32 -24.20
CA SER A 18 -16.39 48.19 -23.58
C SER A 18 -16.01 47.73 -22.16
N GLU A 19 -16.99 47.33 -21.34
CA GLU A 19 -16.73 46.76 -20.02
C GLU A 19 -16.02 45.39 -20.11
N ALA A 20 -16.43 44.53 -21.03
CA ALA A 20 -15.79 43.23 -21.27
C ALA A 20 -14.33 43.38 -21.72
N GLU A 21 -14.03 44.34 -22.60
CA GLU A 21 -12.66 44.67 -23.04
C GLU A 21 -11.80 45.25 -21.92
N GLN A 22 -12.37 46.07 -21.02
CA GLN A 22 -11.66 46.59 -19.86
C GLN A 22 -11.37 45.52 -18.81
N VAL A 23 -12.30 44.59 -18.57
CA VAL A 23 -12.12 43.48 -17.62
C VAL A 23 -11.06 42.51 -18.14
N THR A 24 -11.10 42.17 -19.43
CA THR A 24 -10.09 41.30 -20.05
C THR A 24 -8.72 41.98 -20.12
N SER A 25 -8.64 43.29 -20.37
CA SER A 25 -7.38 44.04 -20.33
C SER A 25 -6.78 44.12 -18.93
N ARG A 26 -7.58 44.37 -17.88
CA ARG A 26 -7.10 44.33 -16.48
C ARG A 26 -6.67 42.93 -16.05
N ALA A 27 -7.37 41.89 -16.51
CA ALA A 27 -6.99 40.51 -16.24
C ALA A 27 -5.65 40.16 -16.92
N ARG A 28 -5.47 40.57 -18.19
CA ARG A 28 -4.21 40.39 -18.93
C ARG A 28 -3.05 41.14 -18.29
N LEU A 29 -3.26 42.38 -17.84
CA LEU A 29 -2.24 43.16 -17.14
C LEU A 29 -1.84 42.53 -15.80
N ARG A 30 -2.79 42.02 -15.01
CA ARG A 30 -2.47 41.28 -13.77
C ARG A 30 -1.72 39.97 -14.03
N ILE A 31 -2.06 39.25 -15.10
CA ILE A 31 -1.36 38.01 -15.46
C ILE A 31 0.07 38.33 -15.96
N ALA A 32 0.23 39.39 -16.74
CA ALA A 32 1.55 39.88 -17.16
C ALA A 32 2.40 40.31 -15.96
N GLU A 33 1.82 41.03 -15.00
CA GLU A 33 2.49 41.47 -13.75
C GLU A 33 2.87 40.29 -12.84
N LEU A 34 2.08 39.20 -12.84
CA LEU A 34 2.42 37.95 -12.14
C LEU A 34 3.51 37.14 -12.84
N LEU A 35 3.60 37.22 -14.17
CA LEU A 35 4.66 36.60 -14.97
C LEU A 35 5.97 37.41 -14.97
N GLU A 36 5.90 38.72 -14.75
CA GLU A 36 7.06 39.63 -14.64
C GLU A 36 7.70 39.63 -13.25
N ARG A 37 7.10 39.02 -12.23
CA ARG A 37 7.84 38.74 -11.00
C ARG A 37 8.95 37.76 -11.36
N PRO A 38 10.23 38.15 -11.28
CA PRO A 38 11.29 37.16 -11.37
C PRO A 38 11.01 36.19 -10.23
N PHE A 39 10.77 34.91 -10.55
CA PHE A 39 10.88 33.88 -9.54
C PHE A 39 12.29 34.03 -8.99
N ASP A 40 12.41 34.65 -7.83
CA ASP A 40 13.70 34.98 -7.25
C ASP A 40 14.43 33.65 -7.15
N ILE A 41 15.53 33.49 -7.90
CA ILE A 41 16.24 32.21 -8.00
C ILE A 41 16.63 31.74 -6.58
N ARG A 42 16.78 32.71 -5.66
CA ARG A 42 16.91 32.49 -4.22
C ARG A 42 15.67 31.86 -3.58
N SER A 43 14.46 32.30 -3.90
CA SER A 43 13.22 31.68 -3.41
C SER A 43 13.06 30.25 -3.93
N LEU A 44 13.32 30.01 -5.22
CA LEU A 44 13.29 28.64 -5.78
C LEU A 44 14.34 27.73 -5.16
N ALA A 45 15.57 28.23 -4.99
CA ALA A 45 16.65 27.49 -4.33
C ALA A 45 16.35 27.22 -2.85
N LEU A 46 15.79 28.19 -2.12
CA LEU A 46 15.40 28.05 -0.73
C LEU A 46 14.24 27.06 -0.58
N THR A 47 13.25 27.10 -1.47
CA THR A 47 12.16 26.11 -1.48
C THR A 47 12.69 24.72 -1.80
N GLY A 48 13.57 24.58 -2.79
CA GLY A 48 14.21 23.30 -3.10
C GLY A 48 15.04 22.75 -1.92
N LEU A 49 15.85 23.60 -1.28
CA LEU A 49 16.63 23.24 -0.10
C LEU A 49 15.74 22.87 1.08
N PHE A 50 14.64 23.61 1.30
CA PHE A 50 13.68 23.30 2.35
C PHE A 50 13.01 21.95 2.13
N ILE A 51 12.58 21.64 0.89
CA ILE A 51 11.99 20.35 0.53
C ILE A 51 13.01 19.23 0.77
N LEU A 52 14.26 19.40 0.34
CA LEU A 52 15.31 18.41 0.55
C LEU A 52 15.61 18.20 2.05
N ALA A 53 15.70 19.29 2.82
CA ALA A 53 15.91 19.24 4.26
C ALA A 53 14.74 18.58 4.99
N LEU A 54 13.50 18.83 4.54
CA LEU A 54 12.30 18.20 5.07
C LEU A 54 12.35 16.67 4.85
N PHE A 55 12.55 16.22 3.62
CA PHE A 55 12.63 14.79 3.30
C PHE A 55 13.82 14.11 4.00
N TYR A 56 14.97 14.77 4.06
CA TYR A 56 16.12 14.26 4.79
C TYR A 56 15.83 14.13 6.29
N THR A 57 15.13 15.10 6.88
CA THR A 57 14.73 15.04 8.29
C THR A 57 13.75 13.90 8.53
N ILE A 58 12.77 13.70 7.65
CA ILE A 58 11.81 12.58 7.72
C ILE A 58 12.53 11.23 7.61
N TYR A 59 13.51 11.13 6.71
CA TYR A 59 14.35 9.95 6.56
C TYR A 59 15.20 9.69 7.80
N PHE A 60 15.82 10.73 8.36
CA PHE A 60 16.63 10.64 9.57
C PHE A 60 15.81 10.25 10.80
N LEU A 61 14.60 10.80 10.95
CA LEU A 61 13.68 10.51 12.05
C LEU A 61 12.89 9.21 11.87
N ARG A 62 13.16 8.39 10.84
CA ARG A 62 12.39 7.16 10.57
C ARG A 62 12.30 6.22 11.77
N SER A 63 13.34 6.14 12.61
CA SER A 63 13.35 5.26 13.80
C SER A 63 12.30 5.64 14.85
N VAL A 64 11.91 6.91 14.90
CA VAL A 64 10.88 7.45 15.81
C VAL A 64 9.55 7.61 15.09
N LEU A 65 9.56 8.10 13.84
CA LEU A 65 8.36 8.36 13.06
C LEU A 65 7.65 7.07 12.65
N LEU A 66 8.37 5.98 12.34
CA LEU A 66 7.73 4.73 11.91
C LEU A 66 6.81 4.14 12.97
N PRO A 67 7.24 3.92 14.23
CA PRO A 67 6.32 3.50 15.30
C PRO A 67 5.11 4.44 15.46
N VAL A 68 5.31 5.75 15.26
CA VAL A 68 4.24 6.76 15.36
C VAL A 68 3.20 6.62 14.26
N VAL A 69 3.66 6.56 13.01
CA VAL A 69 2.79 6.41 11.84
C VAL A 69 2.08 5.06 11.86
N LEU A 70 2.79 3.98 12.18
CA LEU A 70 2.18 2.65 12.30
C LEU A 70 1.13 2.61 13.41
N ALA A 71 1.41 3.16 14.60
CA ALA A 71 0.42 3.24 15.66
C ALA A 71 -0.81 4.09 15.25
N LEU A 72 -0.60 5.18 14.50
CA LEU A 72 -1.69 5.99 13.95
C LEU A 72 -2.58 5.16 13.01
N LEU A 73 -1.99 4.51 12.01
CA LEU A 73 -2.70 3.67 11.05
C LEU A 73 -3.42 2.50 11.74
N LEU A 74 -2.75 1.80 12.67
CA LEU A 74 -3.34 0.71 13.41
C LEU A 74 -4.47 1.20 14.33
N SER A 75 -4.33 2.39 14.92
CA SER A 75 -5.43 2.98 15.69
C SER A 75 -6.63 3.26 14.80
N TYR A 76 -6.42 3.77 13.57
CA TYR A 76 -7.50 4.04 12.63
C TYR A 76 -8.20 2.74 12.21
N LEU A 77 -7.43 1.68 12.00
CA LEU A 77 -7.96 0.34 11.72
C LEU A 77 -8.76 -0.24 12.90
N LEU A 78 -8.28 -0.10 14.13
CA LEU A 78 -8.88 -0.73 15.31
C LEU A 78 -9.99 0.12 15.97
N ARG A 79 -10.08 1.42 15.65
CA ARG A 79 -11.09 2.35 16.16
C ARG A 79 -12.54 1.86 16.03
N PRO A 80 -13.00 1.31 14.88
CA PRO A 80 -14.35 0.80 14.75
C PRO A 80 -14.67 -0.29 15.79
N ILE A 81 -13.68 -1.15 16.09
CA ILE A 81 -13.80 -2.24 17.07
C ILE A 81 -13.92 -1.68 18.49
N VAL A 82 -13.06 -0.72 18.86
CA VAL A 82 -13.12 -0.06 20.19
C VAL A 82 -14.45 0.66 20.39
N ARG A 83 -14.91 1.41 19.37
CA ARG A 83 -16.20 2.12 19.42
C ARG A 83 -17.36 1.14 19.54
N GLY A 84 -17.28 0.00 18.84
CA GLY A 84 -18.24 -1.10 19.00
C GLY A 84 -18.28 -1.64 20.43
N LEU A 85 -17.11 -1.83 21.04
CA LEU A 85 -16.99 -2.32 22.41
C LEU A 85 -17.50 -1.30 23.46
N ALA A 86 -17.28 0.00 23.20
CA ALA A 86 -17.83 1.08 24.02
C ALA A 86 -19.37 1.12 23.99
N ARG A 87 -20.01 0.73 22.87
CA ARG A 87 -21.48 0.57 22.80
C ARG A 87 -22.00 -0.54 23.70
N ILE A 88 -21.17 -1.52 24.05
CA ILE A 88 -21.49 -2.62 24.98
C ILE A 88 -21.13 -2.23 26.44
N LYS A 89 -20.98 -0.93 26.73
CA LYS A 89 -20.66 -0.34 28.04
C LYS A 89 -19.26 -0.68 28.60
N ILE A 90 -18.34 -1.17 27.78
CA ILE A 90 -16.94 -1.32 28.20
C ILE A 90 -16.26 0.07 28.14
N PRO A 91 -15.64 0.57 29.22
CA PRO A 91 -14.98 1.88 29.19
C PRO A 91 -13.81 1.85 28.21
N THR A 92 -13.57 2.97 27.52
CA THR A 92 -12.62 3.09 26.42
C THR A 92 -11.20 2.62 26.78
N LEU A 93 -10.75 2.89 28.01
CA LEU A 93 -9.44 2.46 28.52
C LEU A 93 -9.33 0.92 28.61
N LEU A 94 -10.37 0.24 29.11
CA LEU A 94 -10.40 -1.22 29.19
C LEU A 94 -10.56 -1.83 27.80
N GLY A 95 -11.39 -1.22 26.95
CA GLY A 95 -11.57 -1.68 25.58
C GLY A 95 -10.28 -1.59 24.76
N ALA A 96 -9.52 -0.50 24.91
CA ALA A 96 -8.22 -0.36 24.28
C ALA A 96 -7.22 -1.41 24.79
N ALA A 97 -7.15 -1.64 26.10
CA ALA A 97 -6.29 -2.65 26.68
C ALA A 97 -6.64 -4.07 26.19
N LEU A 98 -7.93 -4.41 26.17
CA LEU A 98 -8.41 -5.71 25.68
C LEU A 98 -7.99 -5.94 24.23
N ILE A 99 -8.20 -4.95 23.35
CA ILE A 99 -7.84 -5.06 21.94
C ILE A 99 -6.33 -5.21 21.75
N LEU A 100 -5.51 -4.51 22.54
CA LEU A 100 -4.06 -4.69 22.49
C LEU A 100 -3.63 -6.09 22.91
N ILE A 101 -4.21 -6.62 23.98
CA ILE A 101 -3.94 -8.00 24.43
C ILE A 101 -4.35 -8.99 23.34
N THR A 102 -5.53 -8.81 22.73
CA THR A 102 -6.00 -9.64 21.61
C THR A 102 -5.08 -9.53 20.39
N LEU A 103 -4.62 -8.32 20.05
CA LEU A 103 -3.69 -8.09 18.95
C LEU A 103 -2.33 -8.77 19.21
N LEU A 104 -1.78 -8.62 20.41
CA LEU A 104 -0.54 -9.26 20.82
C LEU A 104 -0.66 -10.79 20.78
N ALA A 105 -1.77 -11.33 21.28
CA ALA A 105 -2.06 -12.76 21.21
C ALA A 105 -2.16 -13.23 19.75
N ALA A 106 -2.89 -12.51 18.89
CA ALA A 106 -3.03 -12.83 17.47
C ALA A 106 -1.69 -12.78 16.73
N ILE A 107 -0.85 -11.77 16.98
CA ILE A 107 0.50 -11.66 16.39
C ILE A 107 1.38 -12.80 16.88
N THR A 108 1.38 -13.10 18.19
CA THR A 108 2.21 -14.17 18.76
C THR A 108 1.82 -15.54 18.22
N LEU A 109 0.51 -15.83 18.16
CA LEU A 109 -0.02 -17.06 17.56
C LEU A 109 0.24 -17.11 16.05
N GLY A 110 0.10 -15.99 15.35
CA GLY A 110 0.41 -15.89 13.93
C GLY A 110 1.88 -16.18 13.65
N ILE A 111 2.81 -15.52 14.36
CA ILE A 111 4.25 -15.75 14.21
C ILE A 111 4.60 -17.20 14.54
N SER A 112 4.10 -17.78 15.63
CA SER A 112 4.43 -19.15 15.99
C SER A 112 3.88 -20.18 15.00
N ALA A 113 2.69 -19.97 14.45
CA ALA A 113 2.09 -20.83 13.44
C ALA A 113 2.76 -20.70 12.06
N LEU A 114 3.26 -19.51 11.72
CA LEU A 114 3.77 -19.19 10.38
C LEU A 114 5.29 -19.29 10.26
N ALA A 115 6.04 -19.10 11.35
CA ALA A 115 7.50 -19.04 11.31
C ALA A 115 8.13 -20.31 10.75
N THR A 116 7.70 -21.49 11.20
CA THR A 116 8.26 -22.77 10.74
C THR A 116 7.94 -23.04 9.27
N PRO A 117 6.67 -22.95 8.82
CA PRO A 117 6.33 -23.10 7.39
C PRO A 117 7.04 -22.08 6.50
N ALA A 118 7.08 -20.80 6.90
CA ALA A 118 7.68 -19.73 6.12
C ALA A 118 9.19 -19.92 5.98
N ALA A 119 9.89 -20.28 7.07
CA ALA A 119 11.33 -20.57 7.03
C ALA A 119 11.64 -21.79 6.16
N GLY A 120 10.81 -22.84 6.25
CA GLY A 120 10.95 -24.04 5.41
C GLY A 120 10.74 -23.75 3.92
N TRP A 121 9.76 -22.92 3.58
CA TRP A 121 9.54 -22.47 2.20
C TRP A 121 10.71 -21.61 1.71
N LEU A 122 11.14 -20.62 2.49
CA LEU A 122 12.22 -19.71 2.11
C LEU A 122 13.54 -20.45 1.87
N ALA A 123 13.84 -21.47 2.68
CA ALA A 123 15.03 -22.32 2.50
C ALA A 123 15.00 -23.11 1.19
N LYS A 124 13.81 -23.54 0.74
CA LYS A 124 13.61 -24.33 -0.49
C LYS A 124 13.30 -23.50 -1.73
N ALA A 125 13.05 -22.20 -1.58
CA ALA A 125 12.68 -21.33 -2.69
C ALA A 125 13.68 -21.34 -3.87
N PRO A 126 15.02 -21.34 -3.65
CA PRO A 126 15.98 -21.43 -4.76
C PRO A 126 15.90 -22.77 -5.52
N GLU A 127 15.57 -23.87 -4.83
CA GLU A 127 15.39 -25.18 -5.44
C GLU A 127 14.12 -25.20 -6.29
N GLY A 128 13.03 -24.60 -5.79
CA GLY A 128 11.77 -24.52 -6.54
C GLY A 128 11.87 -23.71 -7.84
N LEU A 129 12.73 -22.68 -7.88
CA LEU A 129 13.03 -21.96 -9.12
C LEU A 129 13.73 -22.85 -10.15
N ARG A 130 14.69 -23.67 -9.71
CA ARG A 130 15.39 -24.62 -10.59
C ARG A 130 14.44 -25.72 -11.06
N GLU A 131 13.63 -26.26 -10.16
CA GLU A 131 12.66 -27.29 -10.49
C GLU A 131 11.58 -26.80 -11.46
N LEU A 132 11.12 -25.56 -11.30
CA LEU A 132 10.23 -24.91 -12.26
C LEU A 132 10.88 -24.83 -13.65
N GLU A 133 12.16 -24.44 -13.72
CA GLU A 133 12.91 -24.43 -14.99
C GLU A 133 12.98 -25.82 -15.63
N TYR A 134 13.31 -26.85 -14.85
CA TYR A 134 13.35 -28.25 -15.32
C TYR A 134 11.98 -28.77 -15.78
N LYS A 135 10.90 -28.45 -15.07
CA LYS A 135 9.53 -28.85 -15.45
C LYS A 135 9.03 -28.08 -16.68
N LEU A 136 9.54 -26.88 -16.95
CA LEU A 136 9.23 -26.09 -18.15
C LEU A 136 10.05 -26.50 -19.38
N LEU A 137 11.16 -27.23 -19.24
CA LEU A 137 12.03 -27.64 -20.35
C LEU A 137 11.28 -28.38 -21.48
N PRO A 138 10.40 -29.35 -21.20
CA PRO A 138 9.65 -30.04 -22.25
C PRO A 138 8.75 -29.10 -23.06
N MET A 139 8.14 -28.11 -22.39
CA MET A 139 7.28 -27.12 -23.04
C MET A 139 8.09 -26.12 -23.87
N LYS A 140 9.27 -25.70 -23.37
CA LYS A 140 10.20 -24.90 -24.16
C LYS A 140 10.67 -25.64 -25.42
N ARG A 141 10.93 -26.95 -25.31
CA ARG A 141 11.33 -27.78 -26.46
C ARG A 141 10.22 -27.94 -27.48
N SER A 142 8.99 -28.24 -27.05
CA SER A 142 7.85 -28.35 -27.97
C SER A 142 7.53 -27.03 -28.66
N MET A 143 7.59 -25.90 -27.94
CA MET A 143 7.45 -24.57 -28.55
C MET A 143 8.59 -24.26 -29.53
N ALA A 144 9.83 -24.64 -29.22
CA ALA A 144 10.97 -24.49 -30.12
C ALA A 144 10.85 -25.38 -31.36
N GLU A 145 10.32 -26.59 -31.23
CA GLU A 145 10.04 -27.51 -32.35
C GLU A 145 8.91 -27.00 -33.24
N VAL A 146 7.83 -26.45 -32.64
CA VAL A 146 6.74 -25.80 -33.38
C VAL A 146 7.23 -24.52 -34.07
N ALA A 147 8.05 -23.70 -33.41
CA ALA A 147 8.65 -22.50 -33.99
C ALA A 147 9.61 -22.84 -35.14
N LYS A 148 10.37 -23.94 -35.02
CA LYS A 148 11.20 -24.49 -36.11
C LYS A 148 10.35 -25.03 -37.27
N ALA A 149 9.20 -25.65 -36.97
CA ALA A 149 8.28 -26.14 -37.99
C ALA A 149 7.48 -25.02 -38.68
N SER A 150 7.30 -23.86 -38.03
CA SER A 150 6.61 -22.68 -38.59
C SER A 150 7.55 -21.70 -39.32
N GLY A 151 8.83 -22.04 -39.49
CA GLY A 151 9.72 -21.35 -40.43
C GLY A 151 10.22 -19.96 -40.04
N GLU A 152 10.23 -19.59 -38.75
CA GLU A 152 10.97 -18.40 -38.30
C GLU A 152 12.36 -18.78 -37.76
N ILE A 153 13.35 -18.35 -38.54
CA ILE A 153 14.77 -18.71 -38.56
C ILE A 153 15.53 -18.18 -37.31
N GLU A 154 16.19 -19.12 -36.63
CA GLU A 154 17.64 -19.08 -36.37
C GLU A 154 18.24 -17.80 -35.77
N LYS A 155 17.79 -17.34 -34.59
CA LYS A 155 18.55 -16.40 -33.74
C LYS A 155 18.50 -16.64 -32.23
N ILE A 156 18.19 -17.86 -31.80
CA ILE A 156 18.24 -18.22 -30.36
C ILE A 156 19.02 -19.52 -30.20
N ALA A 157 20.30 -19.49 -30.57
CA ALA A 157 21.25 -20.56 -30.28
C ALA A 157 22.59 -19.95 -29.90
N THR A 158 22.62 -19.31 -28.73
CA THR A 158 23.83 -19.20 -27.92
C THR A 158 23.56 -19.91 -26.59
N PRO A 159 24.14 -21.09 -26.35
CA PRO A 159 24.16 -21.69 -25.03
C PRO A 159 25.27 -21.01 -24.25
N ASP A 160 24.96 -19.97 -23.49
CA ASP A 160 25.95 -19.40 -22.58
C ASP A 160 25.97 -20.23 -21.29
N SER A 161 26.94 -21.13 -21.23
CA SER A 161 27.33 -21.85 -20.03
C SER A 161 28.27 -20.97 -19.22
N GLY A 162 27.95 -20.78 -17.94
CA GLY A 162 28.98 -20.58 -16.92
C GLY A 162 29.07 -19.18 -16.34
N SER A 163 28.17 -18.86 -15.42
CA SER A 163 28.57 -18.11 -14.24
C SER A 163 28.01 -18.81 -13.00
N LYS A 164 28.83 -19.72 -12.46
CA LYS A 164 28.73 -20.09 -11.05
C LYS A 164 29.15 -18.87 -10.24
N MET A 165 28.24 -17.91 -10.06
CA MET A 165 28.32 -17.09 -8.86
C MET A 165 27.88 -18.00 -7.71
N ALA A 166 28.87 -18.64 -7.10
CA ALA A 166 28.75 -19.01 -5.71
C ALA A 166 28.56 -17.71 -4.94
N VAL A 167 27.31 -17.25 -4.87
CA VAL A 167 26.90 -16.37 -3.79
C VAL A 167 27.05 -17.26 -2.58
N GLU A 168 28.20 -17.13 -1.94
CA GLU A 168 28.38 -17.45 -0.54
C GLU A 168 27.37 -16.56 0.20
N VAL A 169 26.11 -16.98 0.16
CA VAL A 169 25.07 -16.53 1.06
C VAL A 169 25.65 -16.96 2.39
N LYS A 170 26.35 -16.03 3.06
CA LYS A 170 26.61 -16.11 4.48
C LYS A 170 25.27 -16.44 5.09
N ARG A 171 25.06 -17.73 5.34
CA ARG A 171 24.01 -18.27 6.17
C ARG A 171 24.35 -17.77 7.55
N HIS A 172 24.07 -16.49 7.80
CA HIS A 172 23.86 -16.07 9.15
C HIS A 172 22.63 -16.84 9.59
N PRO A 173 22.77 -17.76 10.56
CA PRO A 173 21.61 -18.40 11.14
C PRO A 173 20.64 -17.29 11.53
N ILE A 174 19.38 -17.40 11.12
CA ILE A 174 18.35 -16.38 11.44
C ILE A 174 18.36 -16.09 12.95
N THR A 175 18.74 -17.09 13.75
CA THR A 175 18.96 -17.02 15.21
C THR A 175 20.05 -16.03 15.65
N GLU A 176 21.14 -15.84 14.89
CA GLU A 176 22.21 -14.87 15.23
C GLU A 176 21.85 -13.45 14.80
N THR A 177 21.17 -13.27 13.66
CA THR A 177 20.60 -11.96 13.26
C THR A 177 19.49 -11.49 14.19
N LEU A 178 18.76 -12.42 14.82
CA LEU A 178 17.78 -12.07 15.85
C LEU A 178 18.44 -11.55 17.13
N TYR A 179 19.64 -12.01 17.50
CA TYR A 179 20.30 -11.63 18.75
C TYR A 179 20.96 -10.23 18.70
N VAL A 180 21.38 -9.78 17.51
CA VAL A 180 22.05 -8.48 17.33
C VAL A 180 21.07 -7.35 16.98
N ARG A 181 19.89 -7.65 16.42
CA ARG A 181 18.84 -6.65 16.07
C ARG A 181 17.64 -6.59 17.03
N THR A 182 17.61 -7.43 18.07
CA THR A 182 16.49 -7.49 19.03
C THR A 182 16.26 -6.19 19.79
N PRO A 183 17.28 -5.45 20.29
CA PRO A 183 17.03 -4.29 21.13
C PRO A 183 16.26 -3.18 20.41
N GLU A 184 16.67 -2.81 19.20
CA GLU A 184 16.01 -1.75 18.42
C GLU A 184 14.57 -2.16 18.05
N PHE A 185 14.36 -3.40 17.61
CA PHE A 185 13.03 -3.90 17.27
C PHE A 185 12.11 -3.96 18.50
N VAL A 186 12.61 -4.40 19.65
CA VAL A 186 11.86 -4.42 20.92
C VAL A 186 11.53 -3.01 21.36
N THR A 187 12.49 -2.08 21.36
CA THR A 187 12.24 -0.68 21.72
C THR A 187 11.21 -0.04 20.81
N SER A 188 11.33 -0.19 19.49
CA SER A 188 10.34 0.34 18.54
C SER A 188 8.96 -0.31 18.70
N SER A 189 8.90 -1.60 18.99
CA SER A 189 7.64 -2.32 19.22
C SER A 189 6.96 -1.86 20.51
N VAL A 190 7.73 -1.69 21.59
CA VAL A 190 7.21 -1.16 22.87
C VAL A 190 6.68 0.27 22.66
N LEU A 191 7.42 1.12 21.94
CA LEU A 191 6.97 2.48 21.62
C LEU A 191 5.66 2.46 20.80
N LEU A 192 5.59 1.61 19.78
CA LEU A 192 4.38 1.42 18.98
C LEU A 192 3.19 1.00 19.86
N LEU A 193 3.36 0.01 20.73
CA LEU A 193 2.30 -0.51 21.58
C LEU A 193 1.81 0.52 22.59
N ILE A 194 2.74 1.24 23.22
CA ILE A 194 2.42 2.33 24.15
C ILE A 194 1.63 3.41 23.41
N LEU A 195 2.12 3.87 22.26
CA LEU A 195 1.47 4.93 21.51
C LEU A 195 0.10 4.50 20.99
N LEU A 196 0.00 3.27 20.49
CA LEU A 196 -1.26 2.68 20.06
C LEU A 196 -2.25 2.63 21.22
N TYR A 197 -1.83 2.19 22.42
CA TYR A 197 -2.67 2.24 23.62
C TYR A 197 -3.20 3.64 23.88
N PHE A 198 -2.31 4.63 23.97
CA PHE A 198 -2.71 6.01 24.27
C PHE A 198 -3.64 6.58 23.20
N LEU A 199 -3.37 6.30 21.92
CA LEU A 199 -4.17 6.81 20.81
C LEU A 199 -5.56 6.16 20.73
N LEU A 200 -5.68 4.94 21.25
CA LEU A 200 -6.94 4.19 21.29
C LEU A 200 -7.74 4.47 22.58
N ALA A 201 -7.05 4.70 23.70
CA ALA A 201 -7.63 5.00 25.00
C ALA A 201 -8.12 6.46 25.11
N TYR A 202 -7.43 7.40 24.46
CA TYR A 202 -7.74 8.83 24.49
C TYR A 202 -8.19 9.33 23.11
N ASP A 203 -9.50 9.39 22.91
CA ASP A 203 -10.12 9.79 21.66
C ASP A 203 -10.00 11.30 21.39
N GLY A 204 -9.33 11.70 20.31
CA GLY A 204 -9.39 13.08 19.79
C GLY A 204 -8.72 14.18 20.64
N VAL A 205 -8.21 13.86 21.84
CA VAL A 205 -7.52 14.82 22.73
C VAL A 205 -6.29 15.44 22.05
N PHE A 206 -5.60 14.67 21.21
CA PHE A 206 -4.39 15.11 20.51
C PHE A 206 -4.68 16.21 19.48
N ILE A 207 -5.71 16.02 18.65
CA ILE A 207 -6.14 16.97 17.61
C ILE A 207 -6.68 18.24 18.26
N GLY A 208 -7.46 18.12 19.35
CA GLY A 208 -7.96 19.27 20.10
C GLY A 208 -6.86 20.12 20.75
N LYS A 209 -5.70 19.54 21.08
CA LYS A 209 -4.54 20.27 21.62
C LYS A 209 -3.70 20.93 20.53
N LEU A 210 -3.42 20.25 19.42
CA LEU A 210 -2.65 20.82 18.29
C LEU A 210 -3.34 22.07 17.70
N ILE A 211 -4.67 22.05 17.67
CA ILE A 211 -5.49 23.11 17.07
C ILE A 211 -5.53 24.38 17.93
N LYS A 212 -5.04 24.34 19.18
CA LYS A 212 -4.88 25.56 20.00
C LYS A 212 -3.88 26.55 19.40
N LEU A 213 -2.96 26.08 18.55
CA LEU A 213 -1.93 26.89 17.88
C LEU A 213 -2.46 27.71 16.68
N LEU A 214 -3.68 27.44 16.20
CA LEU A 214 -4.27 28.21 15.10
C LEU A 214 -4.81 29.58 15.59
N PRO A 215 -4.71 30.64 14.79
CA PRO A 215 -5.04 32.00 15.23
C PRO A 215 -6.54 32.28 15.37
N THR A 216 -7.41 31.71 14.52
CA THR A 216 -8.86 32.02 14.53
C THR A 216 -9.73 30.80 14.86
N LEU A 217 -10.90 31.03 15.47
CA LEU A 217 -11.86 29.96 15.82
C LEU A 217 -12.45 29.25 14.59
N SER A 218 -12.58 29.98 13.47
CA SER A 218 -13.08 29.44 12.21
C SER A 218 -12.09 28.46 11.58
N ASP A 219 -10.79 28.82 11.58
CA ASP A 219 -9.73 27.93 11.08
C ASP A 219 -9.57 26.69 11.97
N LYS A 220 -9.76 26.86 13.29
CA LYS A 220 -9.77 25.73 14.24
C LYS A 220 -10.87 24.73 13.92
N LYS A 221 -12.11 25.19 13.76
CA LYS A 221 -13.25 24.31 13.46
C LYS A 221 -13.07 23.59 12.13
N ARG A 222 -12.60 24.30 11.09
CA ARG A 222 -12.34 23.72 9.77
C ARG A 222 -11.21 22.70 9.79
N ALA A 223 -10.13 22.98 10.53
CA ALA A 223 -9.04 22.02 10.70
C ALA A 223 -9.48 20.75 11.46
N VAL A 224 -10.29 20.90 12.53
CA VAL A 224 -10.86 19.75 13.26
C VAL A 224 -11.73 18.92 12.32
N SER A 225 -12.65 19.55 11.58
CA SER A 225 -13.60 18.82 10.74
C SER A 225 -12.89 18.04 9.64
N ILE A 226 -11.93 18.68 8.95
CA ILE A 226 -11.11 18.02 7.92
C ILE A 226 -10.32 16.85 8.53
N ALA A 227 -9.70 17.03 9.70
CA ALA A 227 -8.95 15.98 10.37
C ALA A 227 -9.85 14.79 10.75
N GLN A 228 -11.05 15.04 11.27
CA GLN A 228 -12.01 14.01 11.64
C GLN A 228 -12.59 13.29 10.41
N GLU A 229 -12.83 14.02 9.32
CA GLU A 229 -13.26 13.45 8.04
C GLU A 229 -12.19 12.52 7.46
N ILE A 230 -10.93 12.97 7.40
CA ILE A 230 -9.79 12.15 6.97
C ILE A 230 -9.66 10.92 7.87
N GLU A 231 -9.70 11.09 9.19
CA GLU A 231 -9.64 9.97 10.14
C GLU A 231 -10.73 8.94 9.85
N SER A 232 -11.98 9.38 9.71
CA SER A 232 -13.13 8.52 9.49
C SER A 232 -13.05 7.79 8.15
N GLN A 233 -12.61 8.48 7.10
CA GLN A 233 -12.43 7.89 5.77
C GLN A 233 -11.30 6.86 5.76
N VAL A 234 -10.13 7.20 6.32
CA VAL A 234 -8.99 6.28 6.41
C VAL A 234 -9.34 5.08 7.29
N SER A 235 -10.00 5.29 8.43
CA SER A 235 -10.46 4.23 9.32
C SER A 235 -11.40 3.26 8.61
N ARG A 236 -12.41 3.77 7.90
CA ARG A 236 -13.36 2.95 7.14
C ARG A 236 -12.65 2.18 6.02
N TYR A 237 -11.78 2.85 5.26
CA TYR A 237 -11.02 2.22 4.19
C TYR A 237 -10.14 1.08 4.72
N LEU A 238 -9.28 1.34 5.71
CA LEU A 238 -8.38 0.34 6.28
C LEU A 238 -9.14 -0.85 6.87
N PHE A 239 -10.24 -0.59 7.57
CA PHE A 239 -11.08 -1.64 8.15
C PHE A 239 -11.74 -2.51 7.07
N THR A 240 -12.31 -1.88 6.05
CA THR A 240 -12.89 -2.58 4.90
C THR A 240 -11.86 -3.42 4.16
N VAL A 241 -10.69 -2.86 3.84
CA VAL A 241 -9.58 -3.59 3.19
C VAL A 241 -9.13 -4.78 4.03
N THR A 242 -9.01 -4.60 5.34
CA THR A 242 -8.60 -5.67 6.25
C THR A 242 -9.61 -6.81 6.26
N ILE A 243 -10.91 -6.52 6.28
CA ILE A 243 -11.96 -7.55 6.19
C ILE A 243 -11.87 -8.28 4.85
N ILE A 244 -11.77 -7.55 3.73
CA ILE A 244 -11.67 -8.14 2.39
C ILE A 244 -10.45 -9.06 2.30
N ASN A 245 -9.28 -8.60 2.76
CA ASN A 245 -8.04 -9.36 2.73
C ASN A 245 -8.08 -10.59 3.65
N CYS A 246 -8.69 -10.49 4.84
CA CYS A 246 -8.91 -11.64 5.71
C CYS A 246 -9.85 -12.67 5.08
N CYS A 247 -10.96 -12.23 4.49
CA CYS A 247 -11.90 -13.11 3.78
C CYS A 247 -11.23 -13.79 2.58
N LEU A 248 -10.45 -13.04 1.80
CA LEU A 248 -9.68 -13.56 0.68
C LEU A 248 -8.64 -14.59 1.13
N GLY A 249 -7.87 -14.27 2.18
CA GLY A 249 -6.88 -15.18 2.76
C GLY A 249 -7.51 -16.47 3.28
N LEU A 250 -8.68 -16.38 3.95
CA LEU A 250 -9.45 -17.55 4.37
C LEU A 250 -9.94 -18.37 3.17
N ALA A 251 -10.51 -17.74 2.15
CA ALA A 251 -11.01 -18.42 0.95
C ALA A 251 -9.88 -19.13 0.17
N VAL A 252 -8.75 -18.46 -0.01
CA VAL A 252 -7.59 -19.06 -0.69
C VAL A 252 -6.98 -20.16 0.17
N GLY A 253 -6.74 -19.91 1.47
CA GLY A 253 -6.16 -20.88 2.40
C GLY A 253 -6.99 -22.16 2.52
N THR A 254 -8.32 -22.02 2.61
CA THR A 254 -9.24 -23.16 2.62
C THR A 254 -9.22 -23.91 1.31
N THR A 255 -9.32 -23.22 0.16
CA THR A 255 -9.32 -23.85 -1.16
C THR A 255 -8.02 -24.64 -1.41
N VAL A 256 -6.87 -24.05 -1.10
CA VAL A 256 -5.57 -24.72 -1.34
C VAL A 256 -5.36 -25.88 -0.39
N GLY A 257 -5.89 -25.80 0.83
CA GLY A 257 -5.90 -26.90 1.79
C GLY A 257 -6.79 -28.06 1.33
N LEU A 258 -7.96 -27.78 0.76
CA LEU A 258 -8.83 -28.79 0.16
C LEU A 258 -8.20 -29.45 -1.07
N LEU A 259 -7.41 -28.68 -1.83
CA LEU A 259 -6.59 -29.18 -2.93
C LEU A 259 -5.29 -29.88 -2.45
N GLY A 260 -5.07 -30.00 -1.15
CA GLY A 260 -3.96 -30.78 -0.58
C GLY A 260 -2.61 -30.06 -0.52
N LEU A 261 -2.54 -28.74 -0.74
CA LEU A 261 -1.29 -27.99 -0.58
C LEU A 261 -0.89 -27.94 0.90
N PRO A 262 0.36 -28.31 1.26
CA PRO A 262 0.83 -28.23 2.64
C PRO A 262 0.78 -26.80 3.20
N ASN A 263 0.54 -26.71 4.50
CA ASN A 263 0.48 -25.44 5.26
C ASN A 263 -0.58 -24.44 4.72
N PRO A 264 -1.87 -24.81 4.62
CA PRO A 264 -2.91 -23.94 4.08
C PRO A 264 -3.07 -22.61 4.85
N VAL A 265 -2.88 -22.64 6.17
CA VAL A 265 -2.90 -21.45 7.03
C VAL A 265 -1.79 -20.46 6.63
N MET A 266 -0.62 -20.96 6.25
CA MET A 266 0.49 -20.11 5.79
C MET A 266 0.13 -19.38 4.52
N TRP A 267 -0.42 -20.08 3.53
CA TRP A 267 -0.81 -19.48 2.26
C TRP A 267 -1.94 -18.47 2.43
N GLY A 268 -2.95 -18.79 3.24
CA GLY A 268 -4.04 -17.86 3.54
C GLY A 268 -3.56 -16.58 4.24
N ALA A 269 -2.70 -16.72 5.24
CA ALA A 269 -2.12 -15.57 5.94
C ALA A 269 -1.21 -14.73 5.03
N MET A 270 -0.38 -15.39 4.21
CA MET A 270 0.46 -14.72 3.22
C MET A 270 -0.38 -13.89 2.25
N VAL A 271 -1.47 -14.46 1.72
CA VAL A 271 -2.39 -13.75 0.83
C VAL A 271 -3.05 -12.55 1.52
N ALA A 272 -3.52 -12.73 2.76
CA ALA A 272 -4.13 -11.64 3.53
C ALA A 272 -3.16 -10.49 3.79
N ILE A 273 -1.88 -10.78 4.05
CA ILE A 273 -0.85 -9.76 4.31
C ILE A 273 -0.39 -9.10 3.01
N LEU A 274 -0.07 -9.89 1.98
CA LEU A 274 0.47 -9.37 0.72
C LEU A 274 -0.54 -8.46 0.00
N ASN A 275 -1.84 -8.76 0.08
CA ASN A 275 -2.86 -7.98 -0.61
C ASN A 275 -3.17 -6.60 0.05
N PHE A 276 -2.40 -6.19 1.06
CA PHE A 276 -2.39 -4.77 1.46
C PHE A 276 -1.62 -3.89 0.48
N VAL A 277 -0.66 -4.45 -0.27
CA VAL A 277 0.17 -3.71 -1.21
C VAL A 277 -0.37 -3.91 -2.64
N PRO A 278 -0.97 -2.87 -3.26
CA PRO A 278 -1.56 -2.99 -4.59
C PRO A 278 -0.54 -3.44 -5.63
N TYR A 279 -0.96 -4.33 -6.54
CA TYR A 279 -0.15 -4.94 -7.61
C TYR A 279 1.02 -5.82 -7.14
N LEU A 280 1.83 -5.32 -6.21
CA LEU A 280 2.99 -6.03 -5.66
C LEU A 280 2.54 -7.27 -4.87
N GLY A 281 1.45 -7.16 -4.11
CA GLY A 281 0.88 -8.26 -3.35
C GLY A 281 0.47 -9.43 -4.23
N ALA A 282 -0.31 -9.14 -5.29
CA ALA A 282 -0.74 -10.14 -6.27
C ALA A 282 0.43 -10.78 -6.99
N LEU A 283 1.38 -9.98 -7.49
CA LEU A 283 2.55 -10.49 -8.21
C LEU A 283 3.41 -11.39 -7.32
N THR A 284 3.71 -10.94 -6.09
CA THR A 284 4.48 -11.70 -5.12
C THR A 284 3.75 -12.98 -4.71
N GLY A 285 2.43 -12.89 -4.48
CA GLY A 285 1.60 -14.04 -4.12
C GLY A 285 1.61 -15.13 -5.19
N ILE A 286 1.49 -14.75 -6.48
CA ILE A 286 1.55 -15.69 -7.60
C ILE A 286 2.90 -16.41 -7.65
N ILE A 287 4.00 -15.66 -7.53
CA ILE A 287 5.36 -16.23 -7.56
C ILE A 287 5.55 -17.19 -6.39
N CYS A 288 5.25 -16.75 -5.17
CA CYS A 288 5.43 -17.57 -3.97
C CYS A 288 4.62 -18.86 -4.04
N MET A 289 3.36 -18.76 -4.47
CA MET A 289 2.46 -19.89 -4.56
C MET A 289 2.85 -20.87 -5.68
N THR A 290 3.32 -20.36 -6.82
CA THR A 290 3.84 -21.20 -7.91
C THR A 290 5.04 -22.02 -7.43
N ILE A 291 6.02 -21.38 -6.78
CA ILE A 291 7.20 -22.04 -6.24
C ILE A 291 6.78 -23.07 -5.18
N GLY A 292 5.89 -22.71 -4.27
CA GLY A 292 5.39 -23.62 -3.23
C GLY A 292 4.67 -24.85 -3.78
N ALA A 293 3.86 -24.66 -4.83
CA ALA A 293 3.14 -25.76 -5.48
C ALA A 293 4.08 -26.67 -6.28
N VAL A 294 5.03 -26.10 -7.02
CA VAL A 294 6.02 -26.88 -7.80
C VAL A 294 6.89 -27.77 -6.91
N LEU A 295 7.25 -27.28 -5.72
CA LEU A 295 8.01 -28.04 -4.72
C LEU A 295 7.19 -29.12 -4.02
N SER A 296 5.86 -29.00 -4.03
CA SER A 296 4.97 -29.92 -3.33
C SER A 296 4.44 -31.03 -4.23
N PHE A 297 4.43 -30.82 -5.55
CA PHE A 297 3.80 -31.72 -6.52
C PHE A 297 4.68 -31.96 -7.75
N ASP A 298 4.84 -33.22 -8.14
CA ASP A 298 5.64 -33.62 -9.31
C ASP A 298 5.01 -33.15 -10.64
N SER A 299 3.68 -33.18 -10.73
CA SER A 299 2.95 -32.76 -11.93
C SER A 299 2.85 -31.25 -12.04
N LEU A 300 3.46 -30.68 -13.09
CA LEU A 300 3.40 -29.24 -13.38
C LEU A 300 1.96 -28.76 -13.61
N GLY A 301 1.14 -29.55 -14.31
CA GLY A 301 -0.25 -29.19 -14.58
C GLY A 301 -1.07 -29.04 -13.29
N TYR A 302 -0.85 -29.94 -12.33
CA TYR A 302 -1.50 -29.85 -11.02
C TYR A 302 -0.96 -28.69 -10.18
N ALA A 303 0.37 -28.47 -10.20
CA ALA A 303 1.01 -27.36 -9.50
C ALA A 303 0.51 -25.98 -9.98
N LEU A 304 0.17 -25.83 -11.26
CA LEU A 304 -0.35 -24.57 -11.82
C LEU A 304 -1.80 -24.25 -11.40
N ILE A 305 -2.56 -25.22 -10.87
CA ILE A 305 -3.92 -24.97 -10.36
C ILE A 305 -3.88 -23.99 -9.19
N PHE A 306 -2.86 -24.05 -8.32
CA PHE A 306 -2.76 -23.20 -7.13
C PHE A 306 -2.63 -21.70 -7.47
N PRO A 307 -1.62 -21.25 -8.26
CA PRO A 307 -1.56 -19.85 -8.69
C PRO A 307 -2.77 -19.45 -9.55
N ALA A 308 -3.36 -20.36 -10.32
CA ALA A 308 -4.60 -20.08 -11.08
C ALA A 308 -5.80 -19.83 -10.15
N VAL A 309 -5.95 -20.59 -9.07
CA VAL A 309 -6.97 -20.38 -8.04
C VAL A 309 -6.75 -19.02 -7.36
N TYR A 310 -5.51 -18.70 -6.99
CA TYR A 310 -5.20 -17.39 -6.39
C TYR A 310 -5.51 -16.23 -7.35
N LEU A 311 -5.16 -16.36 -8.63
CA LEU A 311 -5.56 -15.41 -9.67
C LEU A 311 -7.08 -15.32 -9.81
N GLY A 312 -7.80 -16.44 -9.81
CA GLY A 312 -9.26 -16.47 -9.85
C GLY A 312 -9.88 -15.69 -8.70
N PHE A 313 -9.44 -15.95 -7.47
CA PHE A 313 -9.91 -15.21 -6.30
C PHE A 313 -9.48 -13.73 -6.33
N GLY A 314 -8.25 -13.41 -6.74
CA GLY A 314 -7.75 -12.04 -6.83
C GLY A 314 -8.49 -11.22 -7.90
N THR A 315 -8.84 -11.83 -9.03
CA THR A 315 -9.64 -11.15 -10.07
C THR A 315 -11.09 -10.94 -9.63
N LEU A 316 -11.69 -11.89 -8.91
CA LEU A 316 -13.01 -11.73 -8.31
C LEU A 316 -13.00 -10.61 -7.26
N GLU A 317 -11.98 -10.59 -6.41
CA GLU A 317 -11.82 -9.57 -5.38
C GLU A 317 -11.62 -8.18 -5.99
N GLY A 318 -10.63 -8.03 -6.87
CA GLY A 318 -10.27 -6.73 -7.46
C GLY A 318 -11.31 -6.15 -8.42
N ASN A 319 -12.04 -6.98 -9.18
CA ASN A 319 -13.00 -6.49 -10.18
C ASN A 319 -14.45 -6.45 -9.69
N PHE A 320 -14.81 -7.25 -8.67
CA PHE A 320 -16.20 -7.34 -8.21
C PHE A 320 -16.35 -6.96 -6.74
N ILE A 321 -15.63 -7.63 -5.83
CA ILE A 321 -15.83 -7.44 -4.38
C ILE A 321 -15.43 -6.02 -3.96
N THR A 322 -14.22 -5.60 -4.29
CA THR A 322 -13.71 -4.29 -3.86
C THR A 322 -14.54 -3.13 -4.40
N PRO A 323 -14.88 -3.06 -5.71
CA PRO A 323 -15.77 -2.02 -6.23
C PRO A 323 -17.18 -2.04 -5.63
N TRP A 324 -17.73 -3.24 -5.35
CA TRP A 324 -19.07 -3.37 -4.76
C TRP A 324 -19.11 -2.90 -3.31
N VAL A 325 -18.09 -3.23 -2.52
CA VAL A 325 -18.01 -2.85 -1.10
C VAL A 325 -17.61 -1.39 -0.92
N MET A 326 -16.70 -0.86 -1.75
CA MET A 326 -16.17 0.50 -1.61
C MET A 326 -16.98 1.56 -2.37
N GLY A 327 -17.87 1.16 -3.29
CA GLY A 327 -18.62 2.09 -4.16
C GLY A 327 -17.72 2.72 -5.25
N ARG A 328 -18.31 3.60 -6.09
CA ARG A 328 -17.59 4.33 -7.16
C ARG A 328 -16.30 4.95 -6.58
N SER A 329 -15.16 4.38 -6.97
CA SER A 329 -13.89 4.47 -6.27
C SER A 329 -13.13 5.77 -6.51
N LEU A 330 -12.26 6.10 -5.55
CA LEU A 330 -11.14 7.02 -5.72
C LEU A 330 -10.33 6.60 -6.96
N THR A 331 -10.40 7.38 -8.03
CA THR A 331 -9.58 7.20 -9.24
C THR A 331 -8.15 7.65 -8.95
N LEU A 332 -7.42 6.88 -8.14
CA LEU A 332 -5.99 7.08 -7.96
C LEU A 332 -5.26 6.62 -9.22
N ASN A 333 -4.42 7.49 -9.76
CA ASN A 333 -3.59 7.15 -10.92
C ASN A 333 -2.62 6.02 -10.53
N PRO A 334 -2.63 4.86 -11.20
CA PRO A 334 -1.74 3.74 -10.89
C PRO A 334 -0.25 4.11 -10.88
N VAL A 335 0.15 5.08 -11.71
CA VAL A 335 1.52 5.60 -11.74
C VAL A 335 1.89 6.27 -10.42
N LEU A 336 0.96 7.01 -9.80
CA LEU A 336 1.19 7.63 -8.49
C LEU A 336 1.32 6.59 -7.39
N ILE A 337 0.55 5.51 -7.47
CA ILE A 337 0.66 4.39 -6.51
C ILE A 337 2.06 3.75 -6.62
N LEU A 338 2.49 3.42 -7.84
CA LEU A 338 3.81 2.82 -8.06
C LEU A 338 4.94 3.76 -7.61
N PHE A 339 4.87 5.04 -7.98
CA PHE A 339 5.88 6.03 -7.56
C PHE A 339 5.92 6.17 -6.03
N SER A 340 4.75 6.20 -5.39
CA SER A 340 4.65 6.27 -3.92
C SER A 340 5.27 5.05 -3.27
N LEU A 341 4.99 3.84 -3.76
CA LEU A 341 5.56 2.59 -3.24
C LEU A 341 7.09 2.58 -3.35
N VAL A 342 7.64 2.99 -4.50
CA VAL A 342 9.08 3.06 -4.70
C VAL A 342 9.71 4.13 -3.79
N PHE A 343 9.09 5.30 -3.71
CA PHE A 343 9.59 6.42 -2.93
C PHE A 343 9.59 6.14 -1.42
N TRP A 344 8.44 5.71 -0.87
CA TRP A 344 8.32 5.39 0.56
C TRP A 344 9.05 4.11 0.92
N GLY A 345 9.06 3.11 0.04
CA GLY A 345 9.87 1.90 0.19
C GLY A 345 11.37 2.19 0.24
N TRP A 346 11.86 3.16 -0.55
CA TRP A 346 13.25 3.62 -0.46
C TRP A 346 13.52 4.39 0.84
N MET A 347 12.62 5.28 1.26
CA MET A 347 12.83 6.09 2.48
C MET A 347 12.81 5.23 3.76
N TRP A 348 11.84 4.33 3.88
CA TRP A 348 11.51 3.65 5.13
C TRP A 348 11.61 2.12 5.07
N GLY A 349 11.98 1.56 3.92
CA GLY A 349 12.07 0.11 3.72
C GLY A 349 10.68 -0.54 3.67
N ILE A 350 10.58 -1.77 4.19
CA ILE A 350 9.33 -2.57 4.19
C ILE A 350 8.18 -1.82 4.89
N ALA A 351 8.46 -1.02 5.92
CA ALA A 351 7.42 -0.28 6.64
C ALA A 351 6.85 0.92 5.84
N GLY A 352 7.53 1.35 4.77
CA GLY A 352 7.05 2.39 3.87
C GLY A 352 6.28 1.85 2.66
N VAL A 353 6.42 0.55 2.36
CA VAL A 353 5.68 -0.15 1.29
C VAL A 353 4.31 -0.55 1.81
#